data_AF-A0A3C1BVZ7-F1
#
_entry.id   AF-A0A3C1BVZ7-F1
#
_cell.length_a   1.000
_cell.length_b   1.000
_cell.length_c   1.000
_cell.angle_alpha   90.00
_cell.angle_beta   90.00
_cell.angle_gamma   90.00
#
_symmetry.space_group_name_H-M   'P 1'
#
loop_
_entity.id
_entity.type
_entity.pdbx_description
1 polymer ?
#
loop_
_entity_poly.entity_id
_entity_poly.type
_entity_poly.pdbx_seq_one_letter_code
_entity_poly.pdbx_strand_id
1 'polypeptide(L)'
;ENFIKCGAADCFGNHRSELLAVYDSMMDAIAASRKKNLEGQMGLFGMLEENDAAARIPIPKLNEMRKPELLALEKETMGIYISGHPMDDYRESLKNTHVMRIGSLLDEEAHFADDQIVSVAGIVQSLKMKTTRNNSVMAYLTVEDDTGAMEMLAFSNVLSQYGGYLKEGAAVVVTGRLSLRDDKEPQIVINRARPISDYAENPDREPAPKAPPRKGTLYLRLPGEEGKLYPKVRAIVNMFPGGEGVVLYFADTGARRGARAGLAEPMLRELKKLLGEGNVVVK
;
A
#
# COMPACT_ATOMS: atom_id res chain seq x y z
N GLU A 1 7.93 15.01 -27.91
CA GLU A 1 6.95 15.11 -26.81
C GLU A 1 7.49 14.56 -25.48
N ASN A 2 7.91 13.29 -25.39
CA ASN A 2 8.37 12.69 -24.12
C ASN A 2 9.51 13.44 -23.42
N PHE A 3 10.46 14.02 -24.16
CA PHE A 3 11.52 14.87 -23.57
C PHE A 3 10.99 16.13 -22.89
N ILE A 4 9.87 16.68 -23.35
CA ILE A 4 9.21 17.83 -22.70
C ILE A 4 8.50 17.32 -21.44
N LYS A 5 7.69 16.26 -21.57
CA LYS A 5 6.95 15.66 -20.46
C LYS A 5 7.84 15.24 -19.29
N CYS A 6 9.01 14.68 -19.57
CA CYS A 6 9.96 14.20 -18.57
C CYS A 6 10.91 15.27 -18.01
N GLY A 7 10.81 16.52 -18.48
CA GLY A 7 11.61 17.64 -17.98
C GLY A 7 12.99 17.83 -18.61
N ALA A 8 13.38 17.02 -19.60
CA ALA A 8 14.65 17.20 -20.30
C ALA A 8 14.72 18.54 -21.07
N ALA A 9 13.57 19.11 -21.42
CA ALA A 9 13.45 20.39 -22.10
C ALA A 9 13.32 21.60 -21.15
N ASP A 10 13.31 21.40 -19.83
CA ASP A 10 13.14 22.48 -18.85
C ASP A 10 14.32 23.48 -18.89
N CYS A 11 15.47 23.07 -19.43
CA CYS A 11 16.65 23.92 -19.64
C CYS A 11 16.43 25.08 -20.63
N PHE A 12 15.37 25.04 -21.46
CA PHE A 12 15.02 26.12 -22.37
C PHE A 12 14.33 27.31 -21.69
N GLY A 13 14.00 27.20 -20.39
CA GLY A 13 13.41 28.28 -19.61
C GLY A 13 11.94 28.59 -19.94
N ASN A 14 11.28 27.73 -20.71
CA ASN A 14 9.84 27.78 -20.96
C ASN A 14 9.13 26.74 -20.11
N HIS A 15 7.86 26.98 -19.82
CA HIS A 15 7.02 26.01 -19.11
C HIS A 15 6.74 24.79 -19.99
N ARG A 16 6.55 23.62 -19.36
CA ARG A 16 6.22 22.40 -20.11
C ARG A 16 4.88 22.55 -20.84
N SER A 17 3.92 23.25 -20.24
CA SER A 17 2.62 23.59 -20.87
C SER A 17 2.79 24.40 -22.15
N GLU A 18 3.70 25.36 -22.15
CA GLU A 18 3.99 26.22 -23.29
C GLU A 18 4.64 25.44 -24.43
N LEU A 19 5.64 24.60 -24.11
CA LEU A 19 6.34 23.77 -25.09
C LEU A 19 5.41 22.70 -25.69
N LEU A 20 4.53 22.09 -24.89
CA LEU A 20 3.55 21.12 -25.38
C LEU A 20 2.50 21.78 -26.28
N ALA A 21 2.08 23.02 -25.98
CA ALA A 21 1.07 23.73 -26.78
C ALA A 21 1.54 24.02 -28.21
N VAL A 22 2.85 24.24 -28.42
CA VAL A 22 3.41 24.53 -29.75
C VAL A 22 4.05 23.34 -30.43
N TYR A 23 4.19 22.21 -29.72
CA TYR A 23 4.93 21.04 -30.19
C TYR A 23 4.45 20.56 -31.56
N ASP A 24 3.15 20.34 -31.73
CA ASP A 24 2.58 19.82 -32.98
C ASP A 24 2.78 20.82 -34.14
N SER A 25 2.50 22.10 -33.89
CA SER A 25 2.68 23.16 -34.89
C SER A 25 4.14 23.32 -35.30
N MET A 26 5.08 23.22 -34.36
CA MET A 26 6.52 23.23 -34.64
C MET A 26 6.96 22.02 -35.45
N MET A 27 6.50 20.82 -35.10
CA MET A 27 6.81 19.60 -35.85
C MET A 27 6.29 19.67 -37.29
N ASP A 28 5.07 20.15 -37.49
CA ASP A 28 4.47 20.33 -38.82
C ASP A 28 5.25 21.35 -39.66
N ALA A 29 5.65 22.48 -39.07
CA ALA A 29 6.44 23.49 -39.77
C ALA A 29 7.83 22.98 -40.18
N ILE A 30 8.51 22.22 -39.30
CA ILE A 30 9.80 21.58 -39.62
C ILE A 30 9.63 20.56 -40.74
N ALA A 31 8.58 19.73 -40.68
CA ALA A 31 8.31 18.73 -41.71
C ALA A 31 8.05 19.37 -43.08
N ALA A 32 7.25 20.44 -43.12
CA ALA A 32 7.00 21.22 -44.34
C ALA A 32 8.28 21.85 -44.90
N SER A 33 9.13 22.42 -44.02
CA SER A 33 10.43 23.00 -44.40
C SER A 33 11.37 21.95 -45.00
N ARG A 34 11.50 20.77 -44.37
CA ARG A 34 12.33 19.66 -44.88
C ARG A 34 11.86 19.14 -46.24
N LYS A 35 10.54 19.03 -46.44
CA LYS A 35 9.97 18.60 -47.72
C LYS A 35 10.31 19.59 -48.84
N LYS A 36 10.20 20.89 -48.56
CA LYS A 36 10.57 21.97 -49.49
C LYS A 36 12.06 21.94 -49.87
N ASN A 37 12.93 21.59 -48.92
CA ASN A 37 14.37 21.41 -49.16
C ASN A 37 14.68 20.18 -50.04
N LEU A 38 13.98 19.06 -49.84
CA LEU A 38 14.15 17.83 -50.63
C LEU A 38 13.67 17.97 -52.08
N GLU A 39 12.67 18.82 -52.33
CA GLU A 39 12.13 19.12 -53.67
C GLU A 39 13.07 19.99 -54.54
N GLY A 40 14.30 20.26 -54.08
CA GLY A 40 15.37 20.81 -54.93
C GLY A 40 15.35 22.33 -55.11
N GLN A 41 14.58 23.07 -54.31
CA GLN A 41 14.57 24.55 -54.28
C GLN A 41 15.80 25.15 -53.57
N MET A 42 16.98 24.55 -53.69
CA MET A 42 18.23 25.15 -53.21
C MET A 42 18.77 26.16 -54.23
N GLY A 43 18.07 27.30 -54.34
CA GLY A 43 18.65 28.51 -54.91
C GLY A 43 19.51 29.23 -53.87
N LEU A 44 20.50 30.00 -54.31
CA LEU A 44 21.36 30.87 -53.48
C LEU A 44 20.56 31.85 -52.57
N PHE A 45 19.26 32.05 -52.86
CA PHE A 45 18.30 32.80 -52.05
C PHE A 45 17.68 32.01 -50.88
N GLY A 46 17.61 30.67 -50.95
CA GLY A 46 17.10 29.82 -49.87
C GLY A 46 18.02 29.75 -48.66
N MET A 47 19.33 29.96 -48.84
CA MET A 47 20.29 30.12 -47.73
C MET A 47 20.20 31.49 -47.05
N LEU A 48 19.69 32.52 -47.72
CA LEU A 48 19.42 33.83 -47.12
C LEU A 48 18.07 33.86 -46.39
N GLU A 49 17.16 32.95 -46.76
CA GLU A 49 15.92 32.64 -46.03
C GLU A 49 16.08 31.43 -45.09
N GLU A 50 17.16 31.38 -44.28
CA GLU A 50 17.19 30.62 -43.02
C GLU A 50 16.19 31.20 -41.98
N ASN A 51 15.04 31.67 -42.46
CA ASN A 51 13.87 31.90 -41.65
C ASN A 51 13.19 30.56 -41.44
N ASP A 52 13.76 29.78 -40.53
CA ASP A 52 13.16 28.53 -40.06
C ASP A 52 11.70 28.82 -39.69
N ALA A 53 10.74 28.30 -40.47
CA ALA A 53 9.32 28.56 -40.24
C ALA A 53 8.90 28.16 -38.82
N ALA A 54 9.60 27.17 -38.25
CA ALA A 54 9.48 26.75 -36.86
C ALA A 54 9.97 27.80 -35.85
N ALA A 55 11.03 28.57 -36.16
CA ALA A 55 11.55 29.64 -35.30
C ALA A 55 10.62 30.86 -35.22
N ARG A 56 9.63 30.95 -36.11
CA ARG A 56 8.61 32.02 -36.12
C ARG A 56 7.35 31.67 -35.32
N ILE A 57 7.19 30.42 -34.89
CA ILE A 57 6.02 30.03 -34.10
C ILE A 57 6.18 30.64 -32.70
N PRO A 58 5.34 31.62 -32.33
CA PRO A 58 5.45 32.24 -31.03
C PRO A 58 5.07 31.22 -29.96
N ILE A 59 5.93 31.06 -28.95
CA ILE A 59 5.61 30.27 -27.76
C ILE A 59 4.61 31.09 -26.94
N PRO A 60 3.38 30.59 -26.71
CA PRO A 60 2.39 31.30 -25.91
C PRO A 60 2.87 31.35 -24.46
N LYS A 61 2.55 32.42 -23.75
CA LYS A 61 2.78 32.48 -22.31
C LYS A 61 1.63 31.82 -21.57
N LEU A 62 1.87 30.64 -21.01
CA LEU A 62 0.88 29.85 -20.28
C LEU A 62 1.35 29.64 -18.85
N ASN A 63 0.38 29.50 -17.94
CA ASN A 63 0.71 29.05 -16.60
C ASN A 63 1.27 27.62 -16.67
N GLU A 64 2.21 27.31 -15.78
CA GLU A 64 2.71 25.95 -15.65
C GLU A 64 1.61 24.99 -15.19
N MET A 65 1.73 23.73 -15.61
CA MET A 65 0.89 22.64 -15.12
C MET A 65 1.00 22.52 -13.60
N ARG A 66 -0.07 22.01 -12.97
CA ARG A 66 -0.04 21.78 -11.53
C ARG A 66 0.98 20.70 -11.20
N LYS A 67 1.62 20.76 -10.04
CA LYS A 67 2.61 19.77 -9.58
C LYS A 67 2.14 18.30 -9.76
N PRO A 68 0.89 17.91 -9.42
CA PRO A 68 0.43 16.53 -9.65
C PRO A 68 0.40 16.13 -11.13
N GLU A 69 0.11 17.06 -12.04
CA GLU A 69 0.07 16.82 -13.48
C GLU A 69 1.50 16.65 -14.02
N LEU A 70 2.44 17.48 -13.57
CA LEU A 70 3.86 17.34 -13.90
C LEU A 70 4.43 15.99 -13.45
N LEU A 71 4.13 15.58 -12.22
CA LEU A 71 4.55 14.29 -11.69
C LEU A 71 3.92 13.11 -12.44
N ALA A 72 2.64 13.24 -12.85
CA ALA A 72 1.99 12.23 -13.68
C ALA A 72 2.67 12.08 -15.05
N LEU A 73 3.08 13.19 -15.68
CA LEU A 73 3.83 13.15 -16.94
C LEU A 73 5.21 12.50 -16.79
N GLU A 74 5.91 12.75 -15.68
CA GLU A 74 7.18 12.07 -15.37
C GLU A 74 6.99 10.57 -15.21
N LYS A 75 5.97 10.15 -14.43
CA LYS A 75 5.65 8.73 -14.23
C LYS A 75 5.23 8.05 -15.53
N GLU A 76 4.43 8.71 -16.37
CA GLU A 76 3.99 8.17 -17.66
C GLU A 76 5.18 7.95 -18.60
N THR A 77 6.15 8.88 -18.63
CA THR A 77 7.26 8.83 -19.59
C THR A 77 8.45 8.02 -19.13
N MET A 78 8.80 8.09 -17.84
CA MET A 78 9.99 7.42 -17.28
C MET A 78 9.66 6.24 -16.38
N GLY A 79 8.39 6.05 -15.98
CA GLY A 79 7.97 4.99 -15.05
C GLY A 79 8.29 5.28 -13.58
N ILE A 80 8.99 6.38 -13.28
CA ILE A 80 9.39 6.81 -11.94
C ILE A 80 9.15 8.31 -11.76
N TYR A 81 9.01 8.75 -10.52
CA TYR A 81 8.97 10.17 -10.18
C TYR A 81 10.38 10.69 -9.89
N ILE A 82 10.79 11.81 -10.50
CA ILE A 82 12.14 12.37 -10.34
C ILE A 82 12.11 13.67 -9.55
N SER A 83 11.17 14.58 -9.87
CA SER A 83 11.13 15.91 -9.26
C SER A 83 10.50 15.93 -7.85
N GLY A 84 9.85 14.84 -7.43
CA GLY A 84 9.27 14.66 -6.09
C GLY A 84 8.26 13.52 -6.07
N HIS A 85 7.72 13.16 -4.90
CA HIS A 85 6.67 12.13 -4.81
C HIS A 85 5.32 12.80 -4.54
N PRO A 86 4.18 12.31 -5.08
CA PRO A 86 2.88 12.91 -4.74
C PRO A 86 2.50 12.73 -3.26
N MET A 87 3.26 11.92 -2.50
CA MET A 87 3.15 11.81 -1.03
C MET A 87 3.79 12.98 -0.27
N ASP A 88 4.63 13.79 -0.93
CA ASP A 88 5.35 14.89 -0.29
C ASP A 88 4.38 15.89 0.36
N ASP A 89 3.28 16.17 -0.33
CA ASP A 89 2.24 17.11 0.11
C ASP A 89 1.48 16.58 1.36
N TYR A 90 1.54 15.27 1.61
CA TYR A 90 0.86 14.61 2.73
C TYR A 90 1.77 14.30 3.91
N ARG A 91 3.08 14.51 3.81
CA ARG A 91 4.02 14.16 4.89
C ARG A 91 3.69 14.84 6.20
N GLU A 92 3.25 16.10 6.17
CA GLU A 92 2.92 16.83 7.39
C GLU A 92 1.71 16.22 8.10
N SER A 93 0.69 15.84 7.34
CA SER A 93 -0.51 15.15 7.85
C SER A 93 -0.20 13.78 8.45
N LEU A 94 0.91 13.15 8.02
CA LEU A 94 1.35 11.83 8.47
C LEU A 94 2.40 11.87 9.59
N LYS A 95 2.92 13.03 9.99
CA LYS A 95 3.98 13.13 11.02
C LYS A 95 3.55 12.58 12.39
N ASN A 96 2.26 12.70 12.72
CA ASN A 96 1.70 12.28 14.02
C ASN A 96 0.96 10.94 13.94
N THR A 97 1.01 10.25 12.80
CA THR A 97 0.34 8.96 12.62
C THR A 97 1.32 7.80 12.83
N HIS A 98 0.81 6.59 13.08
CA HIS A 98 1.65 5.40 13.32
C HIS A 98 1.99 4.70 11.98
N VAL A 99 2.10 5.50 10.92
CA VAL A 99 2.34 5.04 9.57
C VAL A 99 3.83 4.76 9.38
N MET A 100 4.13 3.56 8.92
CA MET A 100 5.49 3.16 8.56
C MET A 100 5.72 3.37 7.07
N ARG A 101 7.00 3.51 6.69
CA ARG A 101 7.40 3.52 5.29
C ARG A 101 7.44 2.10 4.75
N ILE A 102 7.04 1.92 3.49
CA ILE A 102 7.01 0.63 2.80
C ILE A 102 8.43 0.05 2.72
N GLY A 103 9.44 0.88 2.41
CA GLY A 103 10.83 0.44 2.34
C GLY A 103 11.33 -0.18 3.65
N SER A 104 10.86 0.29 4.81
CA SER A 104 11.20 -0.32 6.09
C SER A 104 10.61 -1.71 6.26
N LEU A 105 9.44 -1.98 5.68
CA LEU A 105 8.79 -3.31 5.74
C LEU A 105 9.40 -4.31 4.77
N LEU A 106 10.08 -3.84 3.73
CA LEU A 106 10.80 -4.65 2.75
C LEU A 106 12.24 -4.95 3.18
N ASP A 107 12.74 -4.27 4.20
CA ASP A 107 14.08 -4.47 4.73
C ASP A 107 14.19 -5.80 5.48
N GLU A 108 15.09 -6.68 5.02
CA GLU A 108 15.34 -8.00 5.60
C GLU A 108 15.93 -7.92 7.02
N GLU A 109 16.59 -6.81 7.37
CA GLU A 109 17.13 -6.59 8.71
C GLU A 109 16.04 -6.19 9.72
N ALA A 110 14.85 -5.82 9.25
CA ALA A 110 13.77 -5.40 10.11
C ALA A 110 13.07 -6.59 10.76
N HIS A 111 13.16 -6.68 12.09
CA HIS A 111 12.53 -7.72 12.90
C HIS A 111 11.00 -7.54 13.02
N PHE A 112 10.26 -7.73 11.93
CA PHE A 112 8.80 -7.82 11.96
C PHE A 112 8.34 -9.25 12.23
N ALA A 113 7.26 -9.38 13.01
CA ALA A 113 6.61 -10.66 13.22
C ALA A 113 5.58 -10.92 12.12
N ASP A 114 5.43 -12.19 11.72
CA ASP A 114 4.29 -12.58 10.88
C ASP A 114 2.96 -12.27 11.60
N ASP A 115 1.93 -11.91 10.83
CA ASP A 115 0.64 -11.42 11.31
C ASP A 115 0.66 -10.10 12.12
N GLN A 116 1.79 -9.38 12.16
CA GLN A 116 1.88 -8.08 12.82
C GLN A 116 0.98 -7.06 12.12
N ILE A 117 0.20 -6.28 12.89
CA ILE A 117 -0.58 -5.18 12.33
C ILE A 117 0.33 -3.99 12.10
N VAL A 118 0.32 -3.50 10.87
CA VAL A 118 1.07 -2.35 10.40
C VAL A 118 0.13 -1.38 9.69
N SER A 119 0.47 -0.09 9.73
CA SER A 119 -0.18 0.94 8.93
C SER A 119 0.84 1.54 7.97
N VAL A 120 0.46 1.71 6.72
CA VAL A 120 1.30 2.24 5.64
C VAL A 120 0.48 3.24 4.85
N ALA A 121 1.11 4.32 4.39
CA ALA A 121 0.46 5.32 3.55
C ALA A 121 1.16 5.37 2.20
N GLY A 122 0.39 5.45 1.14
CA GLY A 122 0.91 5.48 -0.21
C GLY A 122 -0.18 5.70 -1.23
N ILE A 123 0.21 5.63 -2.49
CA ILE A 123 -0.65 5.83 -3.65
C ILE A 123 -0.94 4.49 -4.28
N VAL A 124 -2.20 4.20 -4.53
CA VAL A 124 -2.61 2.97 -5.24
C VAL A 124 -2.19 3.09 -6.70
N GLN A 125 -1.26 2.25 -7.14
CA GLN A 125 -0.78 2.21 -8.53
C GLN A 125 -1.63 1.34 -9.43
N SER A 126 -2.06 0.18 -8.93
CA SER A 126 -2.91 -0.72 -9.71
C SER A 126 -3.88 -1.46 -8.81
N LEU A 127 -5.05 -1.81 -9.36
CA LEU A 127 -6.04 -2.65 -8.69
C LEU A 127 -6.50 -3.77 -9.61
N LYS A 128 -6.23 -5.02 -9.22
CA LYS A 128 -6.61 -6.23 -9.97
C LYS A 128 -7.62 -7.05 -9.19
N MET A 129 -8.89 -6.99 -9.61
CA MET A 129 -9.96 -7.81 -9.05
C MET A 129 -9.82 -9.28 -9.53
N LYS A 130 -10.06 -10.23 -8.63
CA LYS A 130 -10.06 -11.66 -8.91
C LYS A 130 -11.16 -12.35 -8.12
N THR A 131 -11.86 -13.29 -8.75
CA THR A 131 -12.84 -14.13 -8.06
C THR A 131 -12.13 -15.34 -7.47
N THR A 132 -12.40 -15.61 -6.19
CA THR A 132 -11.87 -16.80 -5.49
C THR A 132 -12.64 -18.05 -5.92
N ARG A 133 -12.10 -19.23 -5.57
CA ARG A 133 -12.77 -20.53 -5.79
C ARG A 133 -14.12 -20.64 -5.09
N ASN A 134 -14.35 -19.85 -4.05
CA ASN A 134 -15.59 -19.83 -3.26
C ASN A 134 -16.59 -18.77 -3.79
N ASN A 135 -16.38 -18.27 -5.00
CA ASN A 135 -17.19 -17.22 -5.63
C ASN A 135 -17.21 -15.88 -4.88
N SER A 136 -16.23 -15.63 -4.00
CA SER A 136 -16.03 -14.33 -3.35
C SER A 136 -15.05 -13.48 -4.14
N VAL A 137 -15.19 -12.15 -4.09
CA VAL A 137 -14.29 -11.22 -4.78
C VAL A 137 -13.09 -10.90 -3.88
N MET A 138 -11.90 -10.88 -4.44
CA MET A 138 -10.68 -10.34 -3.82
C MET A 138 -9.98 -9.38 -4.80
N ALA A 139 -9.15 -8.49 -4.31
CA ALA A 139 -8.34 -7.61 -5.16
C ALA A 139 -6.89 -7.59 -4.68
N TYR A 140 -5.98 -7.67 -5.64
CA TYR A 140 -4.57 -7.33 -5.44
C TYR A 140 -4.39 -5.86 -5.75
N LEU A 141 -3.77 -5.12 -4.84
CA LEU A 141 -3.49 -3.71 -4.97
C LEU A 141 -1.99 -3.51 -4.84
N THR A 142 -1.42 -2.70 -5.70
CA THR A 142 -0.02 -2.26 -5.52
C THR A 142 -0.06 -0.85 -4.97
N VAL A 143 0.53 -0.64 -3.79
CA VAL A 143 0.63 0.68 -3.17
C VAL A 143 2.09 1.09 -3.16
N GLU A 144 2.37 2.32 -3.59
CA GLU A 144 3.71 2.89 -3.70
C GLU A 144 3.84 4.11 -2.77
N ASP A 145 4.96 4.20 -2.07
CA ASP A 145 5.42 5.38 -1.37
C ASP A 145 6.78 5.85 -1.92
N ASP A 146 7.37 6.86 -1.29
CA ASP A 146 8.67 7.43 -1.67
C ASP A 146 9.86 6.45 -1.49
N THR A 147 9.64 5.32 -0.80
CA THR A 147 10.68 4.34 -0.47
C THR A 147 10.52 3.01 -1.18
N GLY A 148 9.32 2.65 -1.63
CA GLY A 148 9.09 1.41 -2.35
C GLY A 148 7.63 1.16 -2.69
N ALA A 149 7.39 0.04 -3.34
CA ALA A 149 6.06 -0.46 -3.66
C ALA A 149 5.82 -1.80 -2.98
N MET A 150 4.60 -2.04 -2.52
CA MET A 150 4.21 -3.28 -1.86
C MET A 150 2.86 -3.78 -2.37
N GLU A 151 2.77 -5.09 -2.57
CA GLU A 151 1.51 -5.76 -2.91
C GLU A 151 0.66 -5.95 -1.65
N MET A 152 -0.63 -5.61 -1.79
CA MET A 152 -1.62 -5.71 -0.74
C MET A 152 -2.82 -6.51 -1.22
N LEU A 153 -3.42 -7.27 -0.32
CA LEU A 153 -4.58 -8.12 -0.59
C LEU A 153 -5.81 -7.60 0.14
N ALA A 154 -6.85 -7.23 -0.61
CA ALA A 154 -8.17 -6.90 -0.08
C ALA A 154 -9.17 -8.04 -0.33
N PHE A 155 -9.80 -8.54 0.72
CA PHE A 155 -10.92 -9.47 0.61
C PHE A 155 -12.25 -8.74 0.40
N SER A 156 -13.28 -9.47 -0.02
CA SER A 156 -14.63 -8.97 -0.28
C SER A 156 -15.16 -8.03 0.82
N ASN A 157 -14.95 -8.38 2.09
CA ASN A 157 -15.45 -7.58 3.21
C ASN A 157 -14.83 -6.18 3.24
N VAL A 158 -13.55 -6.07 2.91
CA VAL A 158 -12.80 -4.81 2.83
C VAL A 158 -13.20 -4.05 1.58
N LEU A 159 -13.35 -4.73 0.45
CA LEU A 159 -13.79 -4.11 -0.81
C LEU A 159 -15.19 -3.52 -0.69
N SER A 160 -16.12 -4.21 -0.03
CA SER A 160 -17.48 -3.69 0.20
C SER A 160 -17.50 -2.46 1.11
N GLN A 161 -16.59 -2.36 2.07
CA GLN A 161 -16.54 -1.23 3.03
C GLN A 161 -15.70 -0.05 2.54
N TYR A 162 -14.56 -0.33 1.92
CA TYR A 162 -13.52 0.65 1.61
C TYR A 162 -13.16 0.72 0.11
N GLY A 163 -13.80 -0.08 -0.74
CA GLY A 163 -13.52 -0.11 -2.19
C GLY A 163 -13.72 1.24 -2.88
N GLY A 164 -14.54 2.13 -2.31
CA GLY A 164 -14.68 3.50 -2.81
C GLY A 164 -13.40 4.34 -2.70
N TYR A 165 -12.52 4.03 -1.75
CA TYR A 165 -11.24 4.71 -1.51
C TYR A 165 -10.06 4.03 -2.22
N LEU A 166 -10.20 2.75 -2.56
CA LEU A 166 -9.16 1.96 -3.22
C LEU A 166 -9.30 2.08 -4.74
N LYS A 167 -8.80 3.20 -5.30
CA LYS A 167 -8.79 3.47 -6.74
C LYS A 167 -7.39 3.85 -7.19
N GLU A 168 -7.05 3.55 -8.43
CA GLU A 168 -5.77 3.96 -9.03
C GLU A 168 -5.59 5.48 -8.91
N GLY A 169 -4.41 5.91 -8.47
CA GLY A 169 -4.07 7.30 -8.18
C GLY A 169 -4.58 7.83 -6.82
N ALA A 170 -5.34 7.05 -6.05
CA ALA A 170 -5.83 7.49 -4.75
C ALA A 170 -4.72 7.38 -3.68
N ALA A 171 -4.56 8.46 -2.90
CA ALA A 171 -3.67 8.50 -1.76
C ALA A 171 -4.40 7.97 -0.50
N VAL A 172 -3.92 6.86 0.04
CA VAL A 172 -4.61 6.11 1.11
C VAL A 172 -3.65 5.72 2.23
N VAL A 173 -4.20 5.67 3.45
CA VAL A 173 -3.61 4.97 4.59
C VAL A 173 -4.28 3.61 4.72
N VAL A 174 -3.46 2.57 4.72
CA VAL A 174 -3.86 1.18 4.79
C VAL A 174 -3.36 0.58 6.10
N THR A 175 -4.28 0.08 6.92
CA THR A 175 -3.95 -0.74 8.10
C THR A 175 -4.24 -2.19 7.77
N GLY A 176 -3.26 -3.06 7.97
CA GLY A 176 -3.38 -4.48 7.64
C GLY A 176 -2.42 -5.36 8.41
N ARG A 177 -2.53 -6.66 8.19
CA ARG A 177 -1.60 -7.65 8.73
C ARG A 177 -0.50 -7.91 7.73
N LEU A 178 0.75 -7.80 8.18
CA LEU A 178 1.92 -8.21 7.42
C LEU A 178 1.93 -9.73 7.31
N SER A 179 1.97 -10.26 6.10
CA SER A 179 2.15 -11.68 5.83
C SER A 179 3.55 -11.86 5.27
N LEU A 180 4.41 -12.45 6.09
CA LEU A 180 5.77 -12.82 5.72
C LEU A 180 5.74 -14.29 5.28
N ARG A 181 6.23 -14.57 4.07
CA ARG A 181 6.31 -15.94 3.55
C ARG A 181 7.73 -16.17 3.06
N ASP A 182 8.35 -17.27 3.46
CA ASP A 182 9.75 -17.56 3.11
C ASP A 182 10.02 -17.59 1.59
N ASP A 183 9.00 -17.90 0.77
CA ASP A 183 9.10 -18.02 -0.69
C ASP A 183 8.54 -16.81 -1.49
N LYS A 184 8.08 -15.74 -0.83
CA LYS A 184 7.46 -14.58 -1.50
C LYS A 184 7.79 -13.26 -0.85
N GLU A 185 7.74 -12.18 -1.64
CA GLU A 185 7.83 -10.82 -1.12
C GLU A 185 6.77 -10.56 -0.03
N PRO A 186 7.11 -9.76 1.00
CA PRO A 186 6.16 -9.35 2.04
C PRO A 186 4.90 -8.73 1.43
N GLN A 187 3.74 -9.19 1.88
CA GLN A 187 2.44 -8.68 1.43
C GLN A 187 1.61 -8.24 2.62
N ILE A 188 0.74 -7.25 2.44
CA ILE A 188 -0.18 -6.81 3.49
C ILE A 188 -1.60 -7.26 3.18
N VAL A 189 -2.20 -8.00 4.12
CA VAL A 189 -3.63 -8.29 4.11
C VAL A 189 -4.38 -7.11 4.72
N ILE A 190 -5.12 -6.39 3.90
CA ILE A 190 -5.80 -5.16 4.31
C ILE A 190 -6.92 -5.51 5.30
N ASN A 191 -6.98 -4.76 6.40
CA ASN A 191 -8.10 -4.78 7.34
C ASN A 191 -8.96 -3.51 7.20
N ARG A 192 -8.30 -2.35 6.98
CA ARG A 192 -8.94 -1.04 6.88
C ARG A 192 -8.16 -0.16 5.90
N ALA A 193 -8.88 0.61 5.08
CA ALA A 193 -8.28 1.63 4.23
C ALA A 193 -9.05 2.95 4.37
N ARG A 194 -8.33 4.07 4.41
CA ARG A 194 -8.89 5.42 4.54
C ARG A 194 -8.13 6.37 3.63
N PRO A 195 -8.77 7.42 3.08
CA PRO A 195 -8.04 8.44 2.34
C PRO A 195 -7.13 9.22 3.29
N ILE A 196 -5.97 9.68 2.82
CA ILE A 196 -5.04 10.44 3.67
C ILE A 196 -5.65 11.76 4.15
N SER A 197 -6.58 12.34 3.38
CA SER A 197 -7.33 13.55 3.77
C SER A 197 -8.04 13.42 5.12
N ASP A 198 -8.54 12.22 5.48
CA ASP A 198 -9.23 11.98 6.76
C ASP A 198 -8.30 12.23 7.97
N TYR A 199 -6.98 12.12 7.78
CA TYR A 199 -5.97 12.30 8.82
C TYR A 199 -5.47 13.74 8.90
N ALA A 200 -5.55 14.50 7.80
CA ALA A 200 -5.27 15.93 7.82
C ALA A 200 -6.28 16.70 8.69
N GLU A 201 -7.53 16.25 8.72
CA GLU A 201 -8.61 16.88 9.49
C GLU A 201 -8.66 16.43 10.97
N ASN A 202 -7.98 15.33 11.33
CA ASN A 202 -7.99 14.79 12.70
C ASN A 202 -6.75 13.92 12.96
N PRO A 203 -5.64 14.50 13.46
CA PRO A 203 -4.40 13.76 13.70
C PRO A 203 -4.54 12.62 14.73
N ASP A 204 -5.49 12.72 15.66
CA ASP A 204 -5.73 11.74 16.72
C ASP A 204 -6.56 10.51 16.27
N ARG A 205 -7.00 10.46 15.00
CA ARG A 205 -7.89 9.39 14.51
C ARG A 205 -7.22 8.07 14.19
N GLU A 206 -5.89 7.99 14.22
CA GLU A 206 -5.23 6.70 14.16
C GLU A 206 -5.01 6.16 15.57
N PRO A 207 -5.91 5.30 16.10
CA PRO A 207 -5.48 4.46 17.20
C PRO A 207 -4.29 3.67 16.69
N ALA A 208 -3.19 3.68 17.45
CA ALA A 208 -2.04 2.79 17.22
C ALA A 208 -2.56 1.42 16.80
N PRO A 209 -1.92 0.73 15.82
CA PRO A 209 -2.39 -0.54 15.29
C PRO A 209 -2.63 -1.55 16.42
N LYS A 210 -3.85 -1.57 16.94
CA LYS A 210 -4.26 -2.52 17.96
C LYS A 210 -4.52 -3.80 17.20
N ALA A 211 -3.80 -4.87 17.58
CA ALA A 211 -4.07 -6.23 17.15
C ALA A 211 -5.59 -6.44 17.05
N PRO A 212 -6.08 -7.15 16.02
CA PRO A 212 -7.52 -7.30 15.85
C PRO A 212 -8.07 -7.90 17.15
N PRO A 213 -9.30 -7.55 17.57
CA PRO A 213 -9.85 -8.10 18.82
C PRO A 213 -9.70 -9.61 18.76
N ARG A 214 -8.81 -10.14 19.60
CA ARG A 214 -8.48 -11.57 19.64
C ARG A 214 -9.80 -12.29 19.85
N LYS A 215 -10.18 -13.18 18.93
CA LYS A 215 -11.29 -14.11 19.17
C LYS A 215 -10.92 -14.89 20.43
N GLY A 216 -11.63 -14.64 21.53
CA GLY A 216 -11.60 -15.39 22.79
C GLY A 216 -10.22 -15.69 23.40
N THR A 217 -9.93 -15.21 24.60
CA THR A 217 -8.97 -15.87 25.48
C THR A 217 -9.66 -17.02 26.20
N LEU A 218 -9.14 -18.23 26.06
CA LEU A 218 -9.62 -19.41 26.77
C LEU A 218 -8.99 -19.48 28.16
N TYR A 219 -9.82 -19.43 29.20
CA TYR A 219 -9.44 -19.61 30.59
C TYR A 219 -9.78 -21.03 31.03
N LEU A 220 -8.76 -21.72 31.55
CA LEU A 220 -8.86 -23.08 32.06
C LEU A 220 -8.47 -23.08 33.54
N ARG A 221 -9.37 -23.53 34.41
CA ARG A 221 -9.10 -23.71 35.84
C ARG A 221 -8.71 -25.15 36.12
N LEU A 222 -7.50 -25.34 36.67
CA LEU A 222 -6.96 -26.63 37.08
C LEU A 222 -6.79 -26.68 38.60
N PRO A 223 -6.90 -27.86 39.23
CA PRO A 223 -6.64 -28.01 40.66
C PRO A 223 -5.19 -27.73 41.05
N GLY A 224 -4.21 -28.14 40.22
CA GLY A 224 -2.79 -27.94 40.50
C GLY A 224 -1.84 -28.37 39.38
N GLU A 225 -0.59 -27.90 39.45
CA GLU A 225 0.44 -28.09 38.40
C GLU A 225 1.01 -29.53 38.42
N GLU A 226 1.14 -30.15 39.60
CA GLU A 226 1.58 -31.55 39.77
C GLU A 226 0.45 -32.58 39.58
N GLY A 227 -0.77 -32.13 39.30
CA GLY A 227 -1.93 -32.98 39.15
C GLY A 227 -1.98 -33.76 37.82
N LYS A 228 -2.65 -34.92 37.82
CA LYS A 228 -2.84 -35.77 36.63
C LYS A 228 -3.60 -35.09 35.47
N LEU A 229 -4.23 -33.94 35.71
CA LEU A 229 -4.99 -33.18 34.72
C LEU A 229 -4.12 -32.23 33.89
N TYR A 230 -3.06 -31.66 34.48
CA TYR A 230 -2.22 -30.68 33.79
C TYR A 230 -1.52 -31.25 32.54
N PRO A 231 -0.88 -32.44 32.57
CA PRO A 231 -0.29 -33.04 31.38
C PRO A 231 -1.32 -33.34 30.28
N LYS A 232 -2.54 -33.75 30.67
CA LYS A 232 -3.64 -34.06 29.72
C LYS A 232 -4.17 -32.81 29.03
N VAL A 233 -4.39 -31.74 29.80
CA VAL A 233 -4.82 -30.44 29.26
C VAL A 233 -3.74 -29.88 28.35
N ARG A 234 -2.46 -29.97 28.74
CA ARG A 234 -1.33 -29.51 27.92
C ARG A 234 -1.23 -30.28 26.60
N ALA A 235 -1.45 -31.60 26.62
CA ALA A 235 -1.48 -32.41 25.40
C ALA A 235 -2.60 -31.98 24.45
N ILE A 236 -3.81 -31.71 24.97
CA ILE A 236 -4.93 -31.23 24.16
C ILE A 236 -4.64 -29.85 23.57
N VAL A 237 -4.13 -28.91 24.37
CA VAL A 237 -3.74 -27.57 23.88
C VAL A 237 -2.69 -27.68 22.76
N ASN A 238 -1.71 -28.59 22.89
CA ASN A 238 -0.69 -28.81 21.88
C ASN A 238 -1.20 -29.50 20.60
N MET A 239 -2.27 -30.30 20.68
CA MET A 239 -2.88 -30.96 19.51
C MET A 239 -3.62 -29.99 18.58
N PHE A 240 -3.96 -28.79 19.07
CA PHE A 240 -4.68 -27.75 18.31
C PHE A 240 -3.83 -26.48 18.22
N PRO A 241 -2.80 -26.43 17.34
CA PRO A 241 -1.97 -25.24 17.19
C PRO A 241 -2.79 -24.05 16.67
N GLY A 242 -2.57 -22.86 17.23
CA GLY A 242 -3.25 -21.63 16.82
C GLY A 242 -2.77 -20.40 17.57
N GLY A 243 -3.22 -19.22 17.14
CA GLY A 243 -2.77 -17.91 17.65
C GLY A 243 -3.58 -17.33 18.81
N GLU A 244 -4.61 -18.04 19.28
CA GLU A 244 -5.52 -17.54 20.33
C GLU A 244 -4.93 -17.82 21.71
N GLY A 245 -5.20 -16.93 22.66
CA GLY A 245 -4.59 -16.99 24.00
C GLY A 245 -5.27 -18.02 24.89
N VAL A 246 -4.49 -18.86 25.56
CA VAL A 246 -4.97 -19.80 26.58
C VAL A 246 -4.32 -19.46 27.91
N VAL A 247 -5.11 -19.33 28.97
CA VAL A 247 -4.65 -19.07 30.35
C VAL A 247 -5.03 -20.25 31.23
N LEU A 248 -4.02 -20.93 31.76
CA LEU A 248 -4.14 -22.00 32.73
C LEU A 248 -4.02 -21.40 34.13
N TYR A 249 -5.07 -21.47 34.94
CA TYR A 249 -5.09 -21.04 36.34
C TYR A 249 -5.05 -22.26 37.26
N PHE A 250 -4.08 -22.30 38.16
CA PHE A 250 -3.95 -23.37 39.16
C PHE A 250 -4.53 -22.93 40.50
N ALA A 251 -5.50 -23.68 41.00
CA ALA A 251 -6.25 -23.32 42.21
C ALA A 251 -5.45 -23.52 43.51
N ASP A 252 -4.44 -24.39 43.51
CA ASP A 252 -3.56 -24.70 44.64
C ASP A 252 -2.53 -23.59 44.93
N THR A 253 -1.93 -23.04 43.88
CA THR A 253 -0.81 -22.11 43.92
C THR A 253 -1.22 -20.69 43.53
N GLY A 254 -2.40 -20.52 42.93
CA GLY A 254 -2.84 -19.26 42.33
C GLY A 254 -2.05 -18.87 41.07
N ALA A 255 -1.15 -19.73 40.61
CA ALA A 255 -0.28 -19.45 39.47
C ALA A 255 -1.07 -19.44 38.15
N ARG A 256 -0.60 -18.61 37.20
CA ARG A 256 -1.13 -18.52 35.84
C ARG A 256 -0.05 -18.88 34.84
N ARG A 257 -0.38 -19.74 33.87
CA ARG A 257 0.50 -20.05 32.73
C ARG A 257 -0.21 -19.70 31.42
N GLY A 258 0.51 -18.99 30.56
CA GLY A 258 0.06 -18.68 29.21
C GLY A 258 0.42 -19.80 28.25
N ALA A 259 -0.50 -20.12 27.33
CA ALA A 259 -0.28 -20.97 26.18
C ALA A 259 -1.00 -20.38 24.96
N ARG A 260 -0.76 -20.95 23.79
CA ARG A 260 -1.45 -20.59 22.54
C ARG A 260 -2.03 -21.83 21.90
N ALA A 261 -3.26 -21.74 21.40
CA ALA A 261 -3.94 -22.82 20.69
C ALA A 261 -5.02 -22.26 19.77
N GLY A 262 -5.53 -23.09 18.86
CA GLY A 262 -6.71 -22.79 18.06
C GLY A 262 -7.97 -23.25 18.78
N LEU A 263 -8.89 -22.33 19.08
CA LEU A 263 -10.14 -22.57 19.79
C LEU A 263 -11.19 -23.22 18.90
N ALA A 264 -10.92 -24.46 18.50
CA ALA A 264 -11.86 -25.28 17.76
C ALA A 264 -12.91 -25.93 18.68
N GLU A 265 -14.15 -26.06 18.21
CA GLU A 265 -15.24 -26.76 18.92
C GLU A 265 -14.87 -28.15 19.49
N PRO A 266 -14.13 -29.02 18.76
CA PRO A 266 -13.67 -30.30 19.30
C PRO A 266 -12.75 -30.17 20.52
N MET A 267 -11.86 -29.17 20.52
CA MET A 267 -10.96 -28.89 21.63
C MET A 267 -11.75 -28.46 22.88
N LEU A 268 -12.69 -27.53 22.71
CA LEU A 268 -13.54 -27.03 23.80
C LEU A 268 -14.38 -28.15 24.42
N ARG A 269 -14.91 -29.06 23.59
CA ARG A 269 -15.69 -30.21 24.05
C ARG A 269 -14.87 -31.17 24.90
N GLU A 270 -13.65 -31.51 24.46
CA GLU A 270 -12.76 -32.40 25.23
C GLU A 270 -12.26 -31.76 26.52
N LEU A 271 -11.95 -30.46 26.51
CA LEU A 271 -11.59 -29.73 27.72
C LEU A 271 -12.75 -29.65 28.73
N LYS A 272 -13.98 -29.43 28.26
CA LYS A 272 -15.18 -29.45 29.11
C LYS A 272 -15.45 -30.83 29.71
N LYS A 273 -15.21 -31.92 28.98
CA LYS A 273 -15.30 -33.29 29.52
C LYS A 273 -14.25 -33.55 30.60
N LEU A 274 -13.03 -33.02 30.44
CA LEU A 274 -11.92 -33.27 31.37
C LEU A 274 -11.96 -32.39 32.62
N LEU A 275 -12.33 -31.12 32.49
CA LEU A 275 -12.28 -30.14 33.58
C LEU A 275 -13.68 -29.80 34.13
N GLY A 276 -14.75 -30.14 33.43
CA GLY A 276 -16.12 -29.71 33.73
C GLY A 276 -16.45 -28.34 33.11
N GLU A 277 -17.72 -28.12 32.78
CA GLU A 277 -18.17 -26.93 32.04
C GLU A 277 -17.89 -25.62 32.77
N GLY A 278 -17.90 -25.62 34.10
CA GLY A 278 -17.61 -24.43 34.92
C GLY A 278 -16.14 -24.01 34.97
N ASN A 279 -15.22 -24.85 34.49
CA ASN A 279 -13.77 -24.62 34.53
C ASN A 279 -13.16 -24.25 33.17
N VAL A 280 -14.00 -24.10 32.14
CA VAL A 280 -13.61 -23.79 30.76
C VAL A 280 -14.40 -22.57 30.29
N VAL A 281 -13.75 -21.40 30.22
CA VAL A 281 -14.42 -20.13 29.88
C VAL A 281 -13.71 -19.46 28.71
N VAL A 282 -14.44 -19.15 27.64
CA VAL A 282 -13.93 -18.36 26.51
C VAL A 282 -14.39 -16.91 26.70
N LYS A 283 -13.46 -15.95 26.67
CA LYS A 283 -13.73 -14.51 26.87
C LYS A 283 -13.16 -13.65 25.76
#